data_AF-A0A533TVA2-F1
#
_entry.id   AF-A0A533TVA2-F1
#
_cell.length_a   1.000
_cell.length_b   1.000
_cell.length_c   1.000
_cell.angle_alpha   90.00
_cell.angle_beta   90.00
_cell.angle_gamma   90.00
#
_symmetry.space_group_name_H-M   'P 1'
#
loop_
_entity.id
_entity.type
_entity.pdbx_description
1 polymer ?
#
loop_
_entity_poly.entity_id
_entity_poly.type
_entity_poly.pdbx_seq_one_letter_code
_entity_poly.pdbx_strand_id
1 'polypeptide(L)'
;MKSFIEAITSGKKGFVIKNSIFLPFHCEIITIWVGKEMSLLSTPDMIADLADANILSIREGNSYTNMVFRKWKDLAKELGNNNGHIILRAAEKGADIFNSENLHFIRIGFFDHSKELSFEIIDNPYDL
;
A
#
# COMPACT_ATOMS: atom_id res chain seq x y z
N MET A 1 -9.77 -8.19 -16.77
CA MET A 1 -9.44 -7.43 -15.54
C MET A 1 -7.98 -7.05 -15.67
N LYS A 2 -7.59 -5.78 -15.46
CA LYS A 2 -6.17 -5.41 -15.58
C LYS A 2 -5.48 -5.78 -14.28
N SER A 3 -4.44 -6.59 -14.38
CA SER A 3 -3.62 -7.02 -13.25
C SER A 3 -3.07 -5.79 -12.51
N PHE A 4 -2.91 -5.84 -11.18
CA PHE A 4 -2.24 -4.74 -10.48
C PHE A 4 -0.78 -4.62 -10.95
N ILE A 5 -0.14 -5.73 -11.34
CA ILE A 5 1.21 -5.73 -11.92
C ILE A 5 1.21 -4.90 -13.22
N GLU A 6 0.26 -5.15 -14.11
CA GLU A 6 0.09 -4.36 -15.33
C GLU A 6 -0.22 -2.88 -15.00
N ALA A 7 -1.04 -2.62 -13.99
CA ALA A 7 -1.40 -1.27 -13.59
C ALA A 7 -0.18 -0.47 -13.07
N ILE A 8 0.66 -1.11 -12.26
CA ILE A 8 1.88 -0.49 -11.70
C ILE A 8 2.91 -0.29 -12.81
N THR A 9 3.18 -1.32 -13.62
CA THR A 9 4.17 -1.25 -14.71
C THR A 9 3.78 -0.26 -15.82
N SER A 10 2.47 -0.04 -16.03
CA SER A 10 1.97 1.01 -16.94
C SER A 10 1.94 2.42 -16.32
N GLY A 11 2.44 2.59 -15.10
CA GLY A 11 2.60 3.88 -14.45
C GLY A 11 1.30 4.50 -13.95
N LYS A 12 0.25 3.71 -13.68
CA LYS A 12 -0.97 4.25 -13.07
C LYS A 12 -0.66 4.86 -11.71
N LYS A 13 -1.40 5.91 -11.37
CA LYS A 13 -1.25 6.67 -10.13
C LYS A 13 -2.49 6.55 -9.26
N GLY A 14 -2.28 6.48 -7.96
CA GLY A 14 -3.34 6.58 -6.97
C GLY A 14 -3.43 7.98 -6.41
N PHE A 15 -4.28 8.13 -5.40
CA PHE A 15 -4.35 9.38 -4.66
C PHE A 15 -4.67 9.16 -3.19
N VAL A 16 -4.29 10.14 -2.35
CA VAL A 16 -4.61 10.20 -0.92
C VAL A 16 -5.55 11.38 -0.63
N ILE A 17 -6.61 11.13 0.13
CA ILE A 17 -7.52 12.16 0.63
C ILE A 17 -7.71 11.95 2.12
N LYS A 18 -7.26 12.91 2.93
CA LYS A 18 -7.28 12.85 4.41
C LYS A 18 -6.56 11.59 4.89
N ASN A 19 -7.33 10.60 5.34
CA ASN A 19 -6.86 9.33 5.86
C ASN A 19 -7.19 8.15 4.93
N SER A 20 -7.53 8.42 3.67
CA SER A 20 -7.93 7.40 2.71
C SER A 20 -6.97 7.37 1.53
N ILE A 21 -6.58 6.17 1.10
CA ILE A 21 -5.78 5.90 -0.09
C ILE A 21 -6.65 5.18 -1.12
N PHE A 22 -6.56 5.65 -2.37
CA PHE A 22 -7.18 5.04 -3.53
C PHE A 22 -6.11 4.36 -4.40
N LEU A 23 -6.28 3.06 -4.65
CA LEU A 23 -5.48 2.28 -5.59
C LEU A 23 -6.28 2.08 -6.89
N PRO A 24 -5.74 2.44 -8.08
CA PRO A 24 -6.42 2.33 -9.38
C PRO A 24 -6.39 0.90 -9.97
N PHE A 25 -6.32 -0.09 -9.08
CA PHE A 25 -6.30 -1.52 -9.32
C PHE A 25 -6.86 -2.22 -8.08
N HIS A 26 -7.36 -3.44 -8.29
CA HIS A 26 -7.74 -4.31 -7.19
C HIS A 26 -6.53 -5.14 -6.76
N CYS A 27 -6.33 -5.31 -5.46
CA CYS A 27 -5.38 -6.26 -4.90
C CYS A 27 -5.93 -6.83 -3.60
N GLU A 28 -5.72 -8.11 -3.37
CA GLU A 28 -6.03 -8.80 -2.13
C GLU A 28 -4.90 -8.51 -1.14
N ILE A 29 -5.14 -7.62 -0.18
CA ILE A 29 -4.10 -7.16 0.76
C ILE A 29 -3.93 -8.19 1.86
N ILE A 30 -2.69 -8.62 2.10
CA ILE A 30 -2.32 -9.58 3.16
C ILE A 30 -1.75 -8.86 4.39
N THR A 31 -0.79 -7.97 4.17
CA THR A 31 -0.13 -7.27 5.28
C THR A 31 0.21 -5.84 4.88
N ILE A 32 0.13 -4.92 5.84
CA ILE A 32 0.44 -3.50 5.63
C ILE A 32 1.50 -3.04 6.63
N TRP A 33 2.58 -2.51 6.08
CA TRP A 33 3.60 -1.79 6.83
C TRP A 33 3.62 -0.35 6.43
N VAL A 34 3.98 0.50 7.38
CA VAL A 34 4.09 1.93 7.15
C VAL A 34 5.42 2.40 7.71
N GLY A 35 6.22 3.02 6.84
CA GLY A 35 7.53 3.53 7.18
C GLY A 35 7.60 5.04 7.01
N LYS A 36 8.47 5.66 7.80
CA LYS A 36 9.07 6.95 7.48
C LYS A 36 10.52 6.68 7.10
N GLU A 37 10.99 7.21 6.00
CA GLU A 37 12.42 7.25 5.68
C GLU A 37 13.12 8.08 6.75
N MET A 38 13.70 7.40 7.74
CA MET A 38 14.83 7.88 8.51
C MET A 38 15.74 6.71 8.90
N SER A 39 16.96 6.75 8.34
CA SER A 39 18.11 5.88 8.58
C SER A 39 17.97 4.43 8.09
N LEU A 40 19.05 3.94 7.46
CA LEU A 40 19.30 2.57 6.95
C LEU A 40 19.07 1.40 7.94
N LEU A 41 18.56 1.68 9.15
CA LEU A 41 18.44 0.77 10.28
C LEU A 41 17.04 0.70 10.88
N SER A 42 16.08 1.51 10.42
CA SER A 42 14.72 1.47 10.97
C SER A 42 13.84 0.48 10.20
N THR A 43 13.47 -0.61 10.87
CA THR A 43 12.47 -1.57 10.38
C THR A 43 11.13 -0.85 10.23
N PRO A 44 10.40 -0.97 9.12
CA PRO A 44 9.06 -0.39 8.97
C PRO A 44 8.14 -0.81 10.11
N ASP A 45 7.38 0.14 10.67
CA ASP A 45 6.38 -0.19 11.69
C ASP A 45 5.26 -1.01 11.04
N MET A 46 5.09 -2.25 11.50
CA MET A 46 3.95 -3.06 11.11
C MET A 46 2.70 -2.47 11.76
N ILE A 47 1.77 -2.04 10.94
CA ILE A 47 0.59 -1.32 11.39
C ILE A 47 -0.58 -2.27 11.64
N ALA A 48 -0.74 -3.23 10.73
CA ALA A 48 -1.74 -4.27 10.85
C ALA A 48 -1.39 -5.44 9.94
N ASP A 49 -1.50 -6.65 10.49
CA ASP A 49 -1.74 -7.85 9.70
C ASP A 49 -3.26 -8.00 9.58
N LEU A 50 -3.79 -8.05 8.34
CA LEU A 50 -5.16 -8.21 7.80
C LEU A 50 -6.45 -8.09 8.67
N ALA A 51 -6.43 -7.78 9.96
CA ALA A 51 -7.50 -8.14 10.90
C ALA A 51 -7.91 -7.03 11.88
N ASP A 52 -7.17 -5.93 12.03
CA ASP A 52 -7.60 -4.87 12.95
C ASP A 52 -8.51 -3.84 12.27
N ALA A 53 -9.81 -4.13 12.28
CA ALA A 53 -10.87 -3.25 11.80
C ALA A 53 -10.93 -1.89 12.54
N ASN A 54 -10.27 -1.75 13.70
CA ASN A 54 -10.15 -0.47 14.40
C ASN A 54 -9.00 0.39 13.84
N ILE A 55 -8.08 -0.21 13.08
CA ILE A 55 -6.93 0.47 12.48
C ILE A 55 -7.21 0.80 11.02
N LEU A 56 -7.75 -0.16 10.25
CA LEU A 56 -7.92 -0.04 8.81
C LEU A 56 -9.29 -0.55 8.36
N SER A 57 -9.89 0.16 7.41
CA SER A 57 -11.01 -0.34 6.63
C SER A 57 -10.57 -0.52 5.19
N ILE A 58 -10.85 -1.69 4.59
CA ILE A 58 -10.66 -1.91 3.16
C ILE A 58 -12.03 -1.84 2.47
N ARG A 59 -12.11 -1.10 1.37
CA ARG A 59 -13.28 -1.09 0.48
C ARG A 59 -12.82 -1.40 -0.93
N GLU A 60 -13.33 -2.50 -1.47
CA GLU A 60 -12.90 -3.01 -2.75
C GLU A 60 -13.98 -2.83 -3.80
N GLY A 61 -13.55 -2.63 -5.04
CA GLY A 61 -14.39 -2.75 -6.22
C GLY A 61 -13.77 -3.74 -7.20
N ASN A 62 -14.37 -3.85 -8.39
CA ASN A 62 -13.85 -4.74 -9.44
C ASN A 62 -12.54 -4.24 -10.08
N SER A 63 -12.19 -2.97 -9.88
CA SER A 63 -11.05 -2.31 -10.54
C SER A 63 -10.28 -1.35 -9.63
N TYR A 64 -10.58 -1.35 -8.34
CA TYR A 64 -9.95 -0.46 -7.36
C TYR A 64 -9.94 -1.11 -5.97
N THR A 65 -9.00 -0.68 -5.14
CA THR A 65 -8.94 -0.98 -3.71
C THR A 65 -8.76 0.35 -2.95
N ASN A 66 -9.62 0.59 -1.97
CA ASN A 66 -9.54 1.76 -1.10
C ASN A 66 -9.17 1.33 0.31
N MET A 67 -8.22 2.04 0.90
CA MET A 67 -7.77 1.83 2.27
C MET A 67 -8.09 3.06 3.11
N VAL A 68 -8.80 2.90 4.22
CA VAL A 68 -9.17 3.98 5.14
C VAL A 68 -8.50 3.74 6.49
N PHE A 69 -7.54 4.60 6.81
CA PHE A 69 -6.71 4.59 8.00
C PHE A 69 -7.46 5.26 9.17
N ARG A 70 -8.05 4.48 10.08
CA ARG A 70 -8.97 4.99 11.11
C ARG A 70 -8.28 5.72 12.25
N LYS A 71 -7.05 5.32 12.59
CA LYS A 71 -6.25 5.97 13.66
C LYS A 71 -5.62 7.29 13.24
N TRP A 72 -5.39 7.50 11.95
CA TRP A 72 -4.75 8.70 11.43
C TRP A 72 -5.78 9.65 10.86
N LYS A 73 -5.71 10.94 11.23
CA LYS A 73 -6.62 11.97 10.70
C LYS A 73 -6.18 12.49 9.33
N ASP A 74 -4.86 12.61 9.13
CA ASP A 74 -4.24 13.13 7.91
C ASP A 74 -2.99 12.31 7.60
N LEU A 75 -3.13 11.31 6.73
CA LEU A 75 -2.10 10.31 6.48
C LEU A 75 -0.82 10.95 5.89
N ALA A 76 -0.96 11.94 5.01
CA ALA A 76 0.18 12.62 4.42
C ALA A 76 1.06 13.31 5.49
N LYS A 77 0.44 14.01 6.44
CA LYS A 77 1.16 14.64 7.55
C LYS A 77 1.78 13.60 8.48
N GLU A 78 1.02 12.57 8.81
CA GLU A 78 1.43 11.54 9.76
C GLU A 78 2.63 10.75 9.25
N LEU A 79 2.80 10.63 7.93
CA LEU A 79 3.93 9.93 7.30
C LEU A 79 5.09 10.85 6.90
N GLY A 80 5.06 12.13 7.29
CA GLY A 80 6.15 13.05 7.00
C GLY A 80 6.20 13.46 5.52
N ASN A 81 5.04 13.58 4.87
CA ASN A 81 4.89 13.88 3.45
C ASN A 81 5.69 12.88 2.58
N ASN A 82 6.70 13.37 1.84
CA ASN A 82 7.48 12.57 0.89
C ASN A 82 8.40 11.55 1.55
N ASN A 83 8.66 11.69 2.85
CA ASN A 83 9.51 10.75 3.57
C ASN A 83 8.71 9.50 3.95
N GLY A 84 7.39 9.50 3.79
CA GLY A 84 6.54 8.37 4.11
C GLY A 84 6.49 7.33 3.01
N HIS A 85 6.33 6.06 3.38
CA HIS A 85 5.90 5.03 2.44
C HIS A 85 5.03 3.98 3.13
N ILE A 86 4.25 3.28 2.32
CA ILE A 86 3.48 2.11 2.76
C ILE A 86 3.98 0.93 1.95
N ILE A 87 4.19 -0.22 2.58
CA ILE A 87 4.44 -1.48 1.89
C ILE A 87 3.20 -2.33 2.07
N LEU A 88 2.68 -2.85 0.97
CA LEU A 88 1.65 -3.87 0.96
C LEU A 88 2.27 -5.19 0.57
N ARG A 89 1.95 -6.27 1.30
CA ARG A 89 2.04 -7.62 0.76
C ARG A 89 0.67 -7.97 0.21
N ALA A 90 0.58 -8.26 -1.08
CA ALA A 90 -0.71 -8.43 -1.74
C ALA A 90 -0.65 -9.48 -2.85
N ALA A 91 -1.82 -10.00 -3.21
CA ALA A 91 -2.03 -10.92 -4.32
C ALA A 91 -3.01 -10.35 -5.34
N GLU A 92 -3.02 -10.94 -6.53
CA GLU A 92 -4.04 -10.64 -7.53
C GLU A 92 -5.40 -11.14 -7.06
N LYS A 93 -6.47 -10.52 -7.56
CA LYS A 93 -7.83 -10.94 -7.22
C LYS A 93 -8.06 -12.41 -7.55
N GLY A 94 -8.42 -13.21 -6.54
CA GLY A 94 -8.68 -14.64 -6.70
C GLY A 94 -7.44 -15.50 -6.91
N ALA A 95 -6.24 -14.96 -6.74
CA ALA A 95 -5.02 -15.76 -6.71
C ALA A 95 -4.94 -16.58 -5.41
N ASP A 96 -4.26 -17.73 -5.48
CA ASP A 96 -3.99 -18.54 -4.30
C ASP A 96 -2.91 -17.85 -3.44
N ILE A 97 -3.34 -17.30 -2.31
CA ILE A 97 -2.48 -16.58 -1.36
C ILE A 97 -1.52 -17.49 -0.59
N PHE A 98 -1.68 -18.81 -0.69
CA PHE A 98 -0.76 -19.78 -0.09
C PHE A 98 0.41 -20.13 -1.02
N ASN A 99 0.31 -19.82 -2.31
CA ASN A 99 1.43 -19.91 -3.23
C ASN A 99 2.24 -18.61 -3.18
N SER A 100 3.50 -18.70 -2.74
CA SER A 100 4.40 -17.54 -2.62
C SER A 100 4.66 -16.82 -3.93
N GLU A 101 4.58 -17.50 -5.07
CA GLU A 101 4.77 -16.88 -6.40
C GLU A 101 3.66 -15.87 -6.74
N ASN A 102 2.50 -15.98 -6.10
CA ASN A 102 1.38 -15.06 -6.29
C ASN A 102 1.44 -13.83 -5.35
N LEU A 103 2.42 -13.78 -4.45
CA LEU A 103 2.55 -12.75 -3.44
C LEU A 103 3.61 -11.74 -3.85
N HIS A 104 3.20 -10.48 -3.87
CA HIS A 104 4.06 -9.38 -4.28
C HIS A 104 4.11 -8.32 -3.19
N PHE A 105 5.24 -7.63 -3.10
CA PHE A 105 5.37 -6.44 -2.29
C PHE A 105 5.17 -5.20 -3.16
N ILE A 106 4.28 -4.32 -2.74
CA ILE A 106 3.97 -3.06 -3.41
C ILE A 106 4.37 -1.93 -2.47
N ARG A 107 5.35 -1.12 -2.88
CA ARG A 107 5.68 0.15 -2.23
C ARG A 107 4.76 1.24 -2.77
N ILE A 108 4.11 1.95 -1.86
CA ILE A 108 3.31 3.15 -2.12
C ILE A 108 4.10 4.35 -1.60
N GLY A 109 4.49 5.24 -2.51
CA GLY A 109 5.13 6.51 -2.18
C GLY A 109 4.13 7.67 -2.25
N PHE A 110 4.41 8.73 -1.51
CA PHE A 110 3.62 9.96 -1.50
C PHE A 110 4.36 11.06 -2.25
N PHE A 111 3.68 11.73 -3.18
CA PHE A 111 4.24 12.90 -3.86
C PHE A 111 3.82 14.20 -3.16
N ASP A 112 4.76 15.14 -3.08
CA ASP A 112 4.51 16.41 -2.40
C ASP A 112 3.42 17.19 -3.12
N HIS A 113 2.60 17.88 -2.32
CA HIS A 113 1.61 18.86 -2.77
C HIS A 113 0.51 18.37 -3.75
N SER A 114 0.61 17.16 -4.30
CA SER A 114 -0.23 16.69 -5.42
C SER A 114 -1.31 15.67 -5.01
N LYS A 115 -1.33 15.22 -3.75
CA LYS A 115 -2.15 14.08 -3.27
C LYS A 115 -1.93 12.80 -4.08
N GLU A 116 -0.97 12.77 -4.99
CA GLU A 116 -0.72 11.65 -5.89
C GLU A 116 0.12 10.59 -5.17
N LEU A 117 -0.10 9.33 -5.55
CA LEU A 117 0.67 8.19 -5.06
C LEU A 117 1.47 7.55 -6.19
N SER A 118 2.73 7.22 -5.92
CA SER A 118 3.51 6.29 -6.74
C SER A 118 3.31 4.86 -6.27
N PHE A 119 3.49 3.92 -7.21
CA PHE A 119 3.52 2.50 -6.92
C PHE A 119 4.76 1.89 -7.53
N GLU A 120 5.35 0.94 -6.82
CA GLU A 120 6.49 0.17 -7.25
C GLU A 120 6.34 -1.25 -6.72
N ILE A 121 6.57 -2.26 -7.57
CA ILE A 121 6.73 -3.63 -7.10
C ILE A 121 8.17 -3.76 -6.65
N ILE A 122 8.36 -4.16 -5.39
CA ILE A 122 9.68 -4.31 -4.78
C ILE A 122 9.93 -5.79 -4.45
N ASP A 123 11.20 -6.14 -4.29
CA ASP A 123 11.59 -7.42 -3.70
C ASP A 123 11.16 -7.49 -2.22
N ASN A 124 11.26 -8.68 -1.64
CA ASN A 124 10.93 -8.88 -0.24
C ASN A 124 11.79 -7.93 0.64
N PRO A 125 11.18 -7.00 1.38
CA PRO A 125 11.92 -6.02 2.19
C PRO A 125 12.67 -6.66 3.37
N TYR A 126 12.45 -7.95 3.63
CA TYR A 126 13.15 -8.72 4.67
C TYR A 126 14.31 -9.56 4.14
N ASP A 127 14.49 -9.66 2.83
CA ASP A 127 15.64 -10.35 2.23
C ASP A 127 16.83 -9.38 2.24
N LEU A 128 17.48 -9.27 3.40
CA LEU A 128 18.73 -8.52 3.65
C LEU A 128 19.93 -9.47 3.71
#